data_AF-A0A2V6TBF2-F1
#
_entry.id   AF-A0A2V6TBF2-F1
#
_cell.length_a   1.000
_cell.length_b   1.000
_cell.length_c   1.000
_cell.angle_alpha   90.00
_cell.angle_beta   90.00
_cell.angle_gamma   90.00
#
_symmetry.space_group_name_H-M   'P 1'
#
loop_
_entity.id
_entity.type
_entity.pdbx_description
1 polymer ?
#
loop_
_entity_poly.entity_id
_entity_poly.type
_entity_poly.pdbx_seq_one_letter_code
_entity_poly.pdbx_strand_id
1 'polypeptide(L)'
;MASPLTSTRHPVADPGEAIEVCFAKGWSDGLPVVPATPDRVEAMLLAAGLDPAHQVAHIADRAVSVTAEKVAINAVMAGCRPEYMPVVVAAIEAIGDPRWGYHGPGTSTAGAGVLIVVNGPIAHALDINAGDNLFGPGWRANLTIGRAVRLVMRNVCGSRPGTLDRGTLGHPGKLSYVIAENEAESPWLPLHVERGLRADQSAVTVMAAEAPHQFYNQLSSTAEGVLTTLADDMRISGNVMGQPQYLLVLAGEHMRT
;
A
#
# COMPACT_ATOMS: atom_id res chain seq x y z
N MET A 1 8.93 22.86 19.95
CA MET A 1 10.09 22.19 19.33
C MET A 1 9.66 20.77 19.01
N ALA A 2 10.04 20.23 17.85
CA ALA A 2 9.78 18.83 17.54
C ALA A 2 10.54 17.91 18.50
N SER A 3 9.96 16.76 18.83
CA SER A 3 10.65 15.72 19.59
C SER A 3 11.94 15.28 18.88
N PRO A 4 12.98 14.82 19.60
CA PRO A 4 14.15 14.24 18.96
C PRO A 4 13.82 12.87 18.35
N LEU A 5 14.56 12.47 17.31
CA LEU A 5 14.53 11.08 16.82
C LEU A 5 15.08 10.13 17.91
N THR A 6 14.39 9.02 18.14
CA THR A 6 14.67 8.08 19.24
C THR A 6 15.17 6.71 18.78
N SER A 7 15.10 6.41 17.49
CA SER A 7 15.51 5.12 16.95
C SER A 7 17.00 4.88 17.10
N THR A 8 17.35 3.62 17.43
CA THR A 8 18.75 3.18 17.54
C THR A 8 19.51 3.44 16.24
N ARG A 9 20.68 4.07 16.37
CA ARG A 9 21.58 4.33 15.25
C ARG A 9 22.58 3.19 15.11
N HIS A 10 22.82 2.78 13.87
CA HIS A 10 23.75 1.71 13.55
C HIS A 10 24.92 2.30 12.77
N PRO A 11 26.13 2.38 13.36
CA PRO A 11 27.30 2.86 12.64
C PRO A 11 27.69 1.84 11.57
N VAL A 12 28.03 2.35 10.39
CA VAL A 12 28.44 1.59 9.20
C VAL A 12 29.48 2.43 8.46
N ALA A 13 30.41 1.80 7.75
CA ALA A 13 31.48 2.45 7.01
C ALA A 13 30.96 3.17 5.77
N ASP A 14 29.98 2.59 5.08
CA ASP A 14 29.41 3.14 3.85
C ASP A 14 27.95 2.71 3.60
N PRO A 15 27.26 3.30 2.59
CA PRO A 15 25.88 2.93 2.26
C PRO A 15 25.68 1.48 1.81
N GLY A 16 26.70 0.83 1.22
CA GLY A 16 26.63 -0.57 0.82
C GLY A 16 26.59 -1.49 2.04
N GLU A 17 27.45 -1.24 3.02
CA GLU A 17 27.41 -1.95 4.31
C GLU A 17 26.06 -1.75 5.02
N ALA A 18 25.49 -0.54 4.96
CA ALA A 18 24.16 -0.28 5.52
C ALA A 18 23.07 -1.19 4.93
N ILE A 19 23.14 -1.46 3.61
CA ILE A 19 22.22 -2.37 2.91
C ILE A 19 22.40 -3.81 3.43
N GLU A 20 23.64 -4.28 3.53
CA GLU A 20 23.94 -5.63 4.04
C GLU A 20 23.51 -5.80 5.51
N VAL A 21 23.69 -4.79 6.36
CA VAL A 21 23.16 -4.78 7.73
C VAL A 21 21.63 -4.90 7.74
N CYS A 22 20.93 -4.23 6.84
CA CYS A 22 19.47 -4.34 6.73
C CYS A 22 19.03 -5.74 6.30
N PHE A 23 19.78 -6.42 5.41
CA PHE A 23 19.54 -7.82 5.09
C PHE A 23 19.78 -8.72 6.31
N ALA A 24 20.93 -8.59 6.97
CA ALA A 24 21.33 -9.43 8.10
C ALA A 24 20.35 -9.32 9.29
N LYS A 25 19.80 -8.14 9.56
CA LYS A 25 18.79 -7.92 10.61
C LYS A 25 17.36 -8.29 10.18
N GLY A 26 17.20 -8.69 8.92
CA GLY A 26 15.92 -8.96 8.30
C GLY A 26 15.01 -7.73 8.35
N TRP A 27 15.52 -6.54 8.02
CA TRP A 27 14.72 -5.32 7.85
C TRP A 27 14.31 -5.07 6.40
N SER A 28 14.97 -5.75 5.47
CA SER A 28 14.61 -5.82 4.06
C SER A 28 13.50 -6.85 3.80
N ASP A 29 12.76 -6.63 2.73
CA ASP A 29 11.75 -7.50 2.11
C ASP A 29 12.32 -8.43 1.02
N GLY A 30 13.66 -8.55 0.93
CA GLY A 30 14.36 -9.30 -0.12
C GLY A 30 14.95 -8.40 -1.21
N LEU A 31 14.59 -7.12 -1.24
CA LEU A 31 15.20 -6.11 -2.11
C LEU A 31 16.15 -5.21 -1.31
N PRO A 32 17.16 -4.59 -1.95
CA PRO A 32 17.98 -3.58 -1.29
C PRO A 32 17.10 -2.42 -0.82
N VAL A 33 17.51 -1.79 0.28
CA VAL A 33 16.81 -0.64 0.88
C VAL A 33 17.65 0.61 0.76
N VAL A 34 17.02 1.77 0.78
CA VAL A 34 17.75 3.03 0.89
C VAL A 34 18.09 3.26 2.38
N PRO A 35 19.36 3.52 2.75
CA PRO A 35 19.71 3.76 4.15
C PRO A 35 18.97 4.97 4.73
N ALA A 36 18.28 4.74 5.86
CA ALA A 36 17.48 5.73 6.57
C ALA A 36 18.34 6.60 7.49
N THR A 37 19.08 7.54 6.90
CA THR A 37 19.84 8.53 7.67
C THR A 37 18.90 9.51 8.38
N PRO A 38 19.35 10.12 9.50
CA PRO A 38 18.55 11.10 10.25
C PRO A 38 17.95 12.20 9.36
N ASP A 39 18.77 12.84 8.51
CA ASP A 39 18.32 13.92 7.63
C ASP A 39 17.21 13.48 6.66
N ARG A 40 17.25 12.23 6.16
CA ARG A 40 16.22 11.68 5.28
C ARG A 40 14.93 11.39 6.04
N VAL A 41 15.03 10.93 7.29
CA VAL A 41 13.88 10.69 8.16
C VAL A 41 13.23 12.03 8.54
N GLU A 42 14.02 13.05 8.88
CA GLU A 42 13.54 14.39 9.18
C GLU A 42 12.84 15.03 7.96
N ALA A 43 13.39 14.86 6.75
CA ALA A 43 12.74 15.34 5.53
C ALA A 43 11.36 14.70 5.30
N MET A 44 11.21 13.39 5.57
CA MET A 44 9.91 12.70 5.48
C MET A 44 8.91 13.27 6.50
N LEU A 45 9.34 13.43 7.75
CA LEU A 45 8.50 13.95 8.83
C LEU A 45 8.06 15.40 8.56
N LEU A 46 8.98 16.23 8.07
CA LEU A 46 8.69 17.60 7.66
C LEU A 46 7.66 17.66 6.54
N ALA A 47 7.80 16.81 5.51
CA ALA A 47 6.86 16.76 4.40
C ALA A 47 5.43 16.33 4.82
N ALA A 48 5.31 15.52 5.87
CA ALA A 48 4.02 15.16 6.46
C ALA A 48 3.55 16.11 7.57
N GLY A 49 4.38 17.06 8.00
CA GLY A 49 4.07 17.95 9.13
C GLY A 49 3.91 17.22 10.47
N LEU A 50 4.58 16.08 10.67
CA LEU A 50 4.40 15.22 11.84
C LEU A 50 5.56 15.33 12.84
N ASP A 51 5.22 15.34 14.13
CA ASP A 51 6.20 15.14 15.20
C ASP A 51 6.69 13.69 15.21
N PRO A 52 7.99 13.39 15.40
CA PRO A 52 8.49 12.02 15.38
C PRO A 52 7.78 11.06 16.36
N ALA A 53 7.36 11.59 17.52
CA ALA A 53 6.68 10.81 18.56
C ALA A 53 5.17 10.65 18.34
N HIS A 54 4.60 11.32 17.32
CA HIS A 54 3.20 11.18 16.99
C HIS A 54 2.85 9.73 16.67
N GLN A 55 1.83 9.19 17.35
CA GLN A 55 1.33 7.84 17.08
C GLN A 55 0.37 7.89 15.90
N VAL A 56 0.82 7.39 14.75
CA VAL A 56 0.03 7.28 13.52
C VAL A 56 -1.03 6.18 13.65
N ALA A 57 -0.67 5.04 14.26
CA ALA A 57 -1.60 3.94 14.46
C ALA A 57 -1.29 3.14 15.74
N HIS A 58 -2.30 2.43 16.24
CA HIS A 58 -2.13 1.43 17.29
C HIS A 58 -2.78 0.12 16.87
N ILE A 59 -1.99 -0.94 16.74
CA ILE A 59 -2.48 -2.27 16.39
C ILE A 59 -2.88 -2.99 17.69
N ALA A 60 -4.15 -2.87 18.05
CA ALA A 60 -4.69 -3.30 19.35
C ALA A 60 -4.38 -4.77 19.68
N ASP A 61 -4.65 -5.70 18.75
CA ASP A 61 -4.41 -7.14 18.94
C ASP A 61 -2.93 -7.49 19.16
N ARG A 62 -2.03 -6.56 18.87
CA ARG A 62 -0.58 -6.71 18.99
C ARG A 62 0.01 -5.88 20.12
N ALA A 63 -0.77 -4.97 20.71
CA ALA A 63 -0.30 -3.93 21.62
C ALA A 63 0.91 -3.15 21.05
N VAL A 64 0.93 -2.90 19.73
CA VAL A 64 2.02 -2.19 19.04
C VAL A 64 1.59 -0.78 18.67
N SER A 65 2.39 0.21 19.11
CA SER A 65 2.28 1.60 18.65
C SER A 65 3.16 1.82 17.41
N VAL A 66 2.60 2.42 16.37
CA VAL A 66 3.30 2.80 15.14
C VAL A 66 3.48 4.32 15.16
N THR A 67 4.71 4.77 15.40
CA THR A 67 5.03 6.21 15.45
C THR A 67 5.42 6.76 14.08
N ALA A 68 5.26 8.08 13.90
CA ALA A 68 5.63 8.78 12.68
C ALA A 68 7.12 8.58 12.33
N GLU A 69 8.01 8.58 13.32
CA GLU A 69 9.43 8.26 13.12
C GLU A 69 9.63 6.88 12.46
N LYS A 70 8.90 5.87 12.94
CA LYS A 70 9.01 4.51 12.39
C LYS A 70 8.40 4.40 11.00
N VAL A 71 7.32 5.12 10.71
CA VAL A 71 6.76 5.20 9.35
C VAL A 71 7.79 5.86 8.42
N ALA A 72 8.40 6.98 8.85
CA ALA A 72 9.37 7.73 8.05
C ALA A 72 10.61 6.89 7.73
N ILE A 73 11.16 6.15 8.70
CA ILE A 73 12.29 5.23 8.48
C ILE A 73 11.96 4.21 7.38
N ASN A 74 10.79 3.55 7.48
CA ASN A 74 10.40 2.54 6.49
C ASN A 74 10.06 3.13 5.13
N ALA A 75 9.53 4.36 5.07
CA ALA A 75 9.32 5.10 3.84
C ALA A 75 10.64 5.45 3.15
N VAL A 76 11.66 5.89 3.90
CA VAL A 76 13.01 6.07 3.35
C VAL A 76 13.53 4.74 2.83
N MET A 77 13.48 3.67 3.62
CA MET A 77 13.97 2.35 3.23
C MET A 77 13.33 1.83 1.93
N ALA A 78 12.03 2.09 1.73
CA ALA A 78 11.31 1.72 0.53
C ALA A 78 11.75 2.51 -0.72
N GLY A 79 12.40 3.66 -0.55
CA GLY A 79 12.80 4.56 -1.62
C GLY A 79 11.77 5.66 -1.92
N CYS A 80 10.84 5.94 -1.00
CA CYS A 80 9.86 7.02 -1.17
C CYS A 80 10.54 8.38 -1.38
N ARG A 81 9.85 9.29 -2.06
CA ARG A 81 10.12 10.74 -1.96
C ARG A 81 9.39 11.29 -0.73
N PRO A 82 9.88 12.37 -0.09
CA PRO A 82 9.21 12.99 1.07
C PRO A 82 7.73 13.32 0.84
N GLU A 83 7.39 13.82 -0.33
CA GLU A 83 6.02 14.14 -0.75
C GLU A 83 5.06 12.93 -0.80
N TYR A 84 5.57 11.69 -0.79
CA TYR A 84 4.74 10.48 -0.71
C TYR A 84 4.32 10.15 0.72
N MET A 85 5.00 10.74 1.72
CA MET A 85 4.79 10.44 3.13
C MET A 85 3.34 10.63 3.60
N PRO A 86 2.59 11.67 3.18
CA PRO A 86 1.17 11.81 3.56
C PRO A 86 0.30 10.61 3.13
N VAL A 87 0.54 10.04 1.94
CA VAL A 87 -0.20 8.85 1.46
C VAL A 87 0.17 7.61 2.28
N VAL A 88 1.46 7.45 2.61
CA VAL A 88 1.92 6.34 3.46
C VAL A 88 1.29 6.45 4.85
N VAL A 89 1.28 7.65 5.46
CA VAL A 89 0.65 7.90 6.77
C VAL A 89 -0.83 7.55 6.73
N ALA A 90 -1.58 8.07 5.75
CA ALA A 90 -3.02 7.78 5.62
C ALA A 90 -3.30 6.28 5.44
N ALA A 91 -2.45 5.57 4.70
CA ALA A 91 -2.55 4.12 4.59
C ALA A 91 -2.25 3.40 5.92
N ILE A 92 -1.27 3.85 6.70
CA ILE A 92 -0.96 3.31 8.03
C ILE A 92 -2.09 3.57 9.03
N GLU A 93 -2.71 4.75 9.00
CA GLU A 93 -3.91 5.07 9.79
C GLU A 93 -5.06 4.12 9.42
N ALA A 94 -5.30 3.92 8.12
CA ALA A 94 -6.37 3.04 7.64
C ALA A 94 -6.19 1.57 8.04
N ILE A 95 -4.97 1.02 8.00
CA ILE A 95 -4.71 -0.36 8.50
C ILE A 95 -4.77 -0.46 10.03
N GLY A 96 -4.59 0.67 10.73
CA GLY A 96 -4.74 0.77 12.18
C GLY A 96 -6.19 0.84 12.64
N ASP A 97 -7.12 1.15 11.73
CA ASP A 97 -8.55 1.16 12.01
C ASP A 97 -9.03 -0.26 12.37
N PRO A 98 -9.70 -0.46 13.52
CA PRO A 98 -10.22 -1.76 13.92
C PRO A 98 -11.15 -2.42 12.88
N ARG A 99 -11.81 -1.63 12.03
CA ARG A 99 -12.69 -2.12 10.96
C ARG A 99 -11.93 -2.82 9.84
N TRP A 100 -10.66 -2.48 9.62
CA TRP A 100 -9.80 -3.19 8.66
C TRP A 100 -9.35 -4.55 9.20
N GLY A 101 -9.24 -4.69 10.52
CA GLY A 101 -8.97 -5.96 11.19
C GLY A 101 -7.57 -6.51 10.88
N TYR A 102 -6.52 -5.80 11.30
CA TYR A 102 -5.11 -6.09 10.99
C TYR A 102 -4.72 -7.57 11.06
N HIS A 103 -5.25 -8.32 12.04
CA HIS A 103 -4.91 -9.72 12.22
C HIS A 103 -5.17 -10.55 10.96
N GLY A 104 -6.29 -10.35 10.27
CA GLY A 104 -6.62 -11.09 9.04
C GLY A 104 -5.50 -11.06 8.00
N PRO A 105 -5.23 -9.93 7.35
CA PRO A 105 -4.15 -9.80 6.36
C PRO A 105 -2.73 -9.91 6.95
N GLY A 106 -2.56 -9.70 8.26
CA GLY A 106 -1.26 -9.73 8.92
C GLY A 106 -0.79 -11.13 9.34
N THR A 107 -1.71 -12.08 9.54
CA THR A 107 -1.42 -13.41 10.11
C THR A 107 -2.08 -14.59 9.40
N SER A 108 -3.04 -14.35 8.49
CA SER A 108 -3.78 -15.41 7.80
C SER A 108 -2.88 -16.25 6.87
N THR A 109 -3.34 -17.47 6.60
CA THR A 109 -2.77 -18.38 5.61
C THR A 109 -3.09 -18.00 4.16
N ALA A 110 -4.10 -17.15 3.92
CA ALA A 110 -4.54 -16.77 2.58
C ALA A 110 -3.55 -15.85 1.83
N GLY A 111 -2.59 -15.23 2.53
CA GLY A 111 -1.50 -14.50 1.88
C GLY A 111 -1.91 -13.21 1.17
N ALA A 112 -2.94 -12.51 1.66
CA ALA A 112 -3.37 -11.24 1.09
C ALA A 112 -2.25 -10.17 1.06
N GLY A 113 -2.28 -9.34 0.02
CA GLY A 113 -1.57 -8.08 -0.07
C GLY A 113 -2.38 -6.93 0.53
N VAL A 114 -1.80 -5.73 0.54
CA VAL A 114 -2.47 -4.51 0.98
C VAL A 114 -2.72 -3.66 -0.25
N LEU A 115 -3.91 -3.79 -0.84
CA LEU A 115 -4.34 -2.96 -1.96
C LEU A 115 -4.67 -1.57 -1.45
N ILE A 116 -4.03 -0.56 -2.03
CA ILE A 116 -4.20 0.85 -1.72
C ILE A 116 -4.73 1.55 -2.97
N VAL A 117 -5.93 2.12 -2.88
CA VAL A 117 -6.52 2.94 -3.93
C VAL A 117 -6.42 4.39 -3.50
N VAL A 118 -5.74 5.21 -4.30
CA VAL A 118 -5.52 6.63 -4.04
C VAL A 118 -6.45 7.45 -4.91
N ASN A 119 -7.08 8.44 -4.29
CA ASN A 119 -8.11 9.28 -4.89
C ASN A 119 -7.83 10.76 -4.66
N GLY A 120 -8.42 11.60 -5.51
CA GLY A 120 -8.39 13.05 -5.42
C GLY A 120 -7.08 13.70 -5.88
N PRO A 121 -6.91 15.01 -5.62
CA PRO A 121 -5.82 15.81 -6.19
C PRO A 121 -4.40 15.26 -5.96
N ILE A 122 -4.17 14.55 -4.85
CA ILE A 122 -2.86 13.98 -4.51
C ILE A 122 -2.41 12.91 -5.51
N ALA A 123 -3.33 12.17 -6.13
CA ALA A 123 -3.00 11.13 -7.08
C ALA A 123 -2.26 11.71 -8.29
N HIS A 124 -2.80 12.80 -8.85
CA HIS A 124 -2.16 13.54 -9.93
C HIS A 124 -0.88 14.25 -9.46
N ALA A 125 -0.93 14.93 -8.30
CA ALA A 125 0.21 15.70 -7.80
C ALA A 125 1.47 14.85 -7.57
N LEU A 126 1.29 13.57 -7.23
CA LEU A 126 2.38 12.65 -6.94
C LEU A 126 2.71 11.68 -8.09
N ASP A 127 2.04 11.82 -9.23
CA ASP A 127 2.16 10.90 -10.38
C ASP A 127 1.94 9.43 -9.96
N ILE A 128 0.82 9.18 -9.28
CA ILE A 128 0.37 7.83 -8.93
C ILE A 128 -0.38 7.26 -10.13
N ASN A 129 0.08 6.10 -10.62
CA ASN A 129 -0.46 5.49 -11.83
C ASN A 129 -1.92 5.08 -11.66
N ALA A 130 -2.74 5.44 -12.65
CA ALA A 130 -4.14 5.04 -12.80
C ALA A 130 -4.43 4.39 -14.17
N GLY A 131 -3.40 4.16 -15.00
CA GLY A 131 -3.55 3.74 -16.40
C GLY A 131 -2.71 2.53 -16.76
N ASP A 132 -1.88 2.69 -17.79
CA ASP A 132 -1.15 1.60 -18.43
C ASP A 132 -0.34 0.76 -17.44
N ASN A 133 -0.38 -0.56 -17.66
CA ASN A 133 0.35 -1.53 -16.86
C ASN A 133 0.13 -1.32 -15.34
N LEU A 134 -1.12 -1.03 -14.95
CA LEU A 134 -1.51 -0.50 -13.63
C LEU A 134 -0.84 -1.19 -12.42
N PHE A 135 -0.78 -2.53 -12.45
CA PHE A 135 -0.20 -3.35 -11.39
C PHE A 135 1.24 -3.81 -11.66
N GLY A 136 1.82 -3.37 -12.77
CA GLY A 136 3.17 -3.70 -13.19
C GLY A 136 4.21 -2.66 -12.76
N PRO A 137 5.47 -2.83 -13.22
CA PRO A 137 6.54 -1.87 -12.93
C PRO A 137 6.37 -0.58 -13.74
N GLY A 138 6.98 0.51 -13.26
CA GLY A 138 7.13 1.76 -14.01
C GLY A 138 7.01 3.02 -13.15
N TRP A 139 6.13 2.99 -12.13
CA TRP A 139 5.84 4.17 -11.32
C TRP A 139 6.43 4.08 -9.92
N ARG A 140 7.34 5.01 -9.63
CA ARG A 140 8.02 5.09 -8.33
C ARG A 140 7.02 5.30 -7.20
N ALA A 141 6.01 6.16 -7.37
CA ALA A 141 5.03 6.43 -6.34
C ALA A 141 4.31 5.14 -5.93
N ASN A 142 3.70 4.43 -6.87
CA ASN A 142 2.99 3.17 -6.63
C ASN A 142 3.91 2.14 -5.94
N LEU A 143 5.09 1.87 -6.51
CA LEU A 143 5.99 0.84 -6.00
C LEU A 143 6.54 1.17 -4.60
N THR A 144 6.93 2.41 -4.35
CA THR A 144 7.56 2.79 -3.08
C THR A 144 6.56 3.02 -1.96
N ILE A 145 5.35 3.54 -2.24
CA ILE A 145 4.29 3.71 -1.24
C ILE A 145 3.84 2.35 -0.70
N GLY A 146 3.50 1.40 -1.57
CA GLY A 146 3.06 0.09 -1.12
C GLY A 146 4.17 -0.68 -0.40
N ARG A 147 5.41 -0.58 -0.90
CA ARG A 147 6.58 -1.14 -0.23
C ARG A 147 6.81 -0.53 1.14
N ALA A 148 6.66 0.79 1.30
CA ALA A 148 6.78 1.46 2.60
C ALA A 148 5.76 0.93 3.60
N VAL A 149 4.49 0.80 3.21
CA VAL A 149 3.44 0.25 4.06
C VAL A 149 3.78 -1.19 4.49
N ARG A 150 4.22 -2.03 3.55
CA ARG A 150 4.63 -3.41 3.85
C ARG A 150 5.86 -3.48 4.74
N LEU A 151 6.85 -2.60 4.57
CA LEU A 151 8.00 -2.49 5.46
C LEU A 151 7.60 -2.04 6.88
N VAL A 152 6.64 -1.12 7.04
CA VAL A 152 6.09 -0.77 8.36
C VAL A 152 5.45 -1.97 9.03
N MET A 153 4.55 -2.68 8.32
CA MET A 153 3.95 -3.92 8.83
C MET A 153 5.01 -4.95 9.25
N ARG A 154 6.06 -5.09 8.44
CA ARG A 154 7.15 -6.05 8.65
C ARG A 154 8.06 -5.69 9.83
N ASN A 155 8.48 -4.42 9.92
CA ASN A 155 9.53 -3.98 10.82
C ASN A 155 9.01 -3.42 12.14
N VAL A 156 7.79 -2.87 12.15
CA VAL A 156 7.16 -2.30 13.35
C VAL A 156 6.17 -3.28 13.95
N CYS A 157 5.27 -3.83 13.14
CA CYS A 157 4.22 -4.73 13.62
C CYS A 157 4.68 -6.20 13.69
N GLY A 158 5.78 -6.54 13.03
CA GLY A 158 6.40 -7.86 13.03
C GLY A 158 5.81 -8.86 12.04
N SER A 159 5.04 -8.41 11.02
CA SER A 159 4.47 -9.25 9.96
C SER A 159 5.52 -9.80 8.98
N ARG A 160 6.44 -10.63 9.50
CA ARG A 160 7.51 -11.27 8.71
C ARG A 160 7.09 -12.69 8.31
N PRO A 161 7.36 -13.12 7.06
CA PRO A 161 7.10 -14.50 6.62
C PRO A 161 7.70 -15.54 7.57
N GLY A 162 6.94 -16.60 7.85
CA GLY A 162 7.35 -17.70 8.73
C GLY A 162 7.25 -17.41 10.22
N THR A 163 7.04 -16.14 10.61
CA THR A 163 6.77 -15.73 11.99
C THR A 163 5.30 -15.36 12.14
N LEU A 164 4.97 -14.07 12.05
CA LEU A 164 3.61 -13.57 12.13
C LEU A 164 2.87 -13.71 10.79
N ASP A 165 3.50 -13.44 9.66
CA ASP A 165 2.88 -13.67 8.34
C ASP A 165 2.93 -15.17 8.03
N ARG A 166 1.75 -15.82 8.05
CA ARG A 166 1.58 -17.26 7.86
C ARG A 166 1.02 -17.62 6.47
N GLY A 167 1.05 -16.69 5.52
CA GLY A 167 0.60 -16.95 4.15
C GLY A 167 1.24 -18.23 3.60
N THR A 168 0.42 -19.20 3.19
CA THR A 168 0.92 -20.46 2.60
C THR A 168 1.37 -20.23 1.16
N LEU A 169 0.61 -19.40 0.44
CA LEU A 169 0.97 -18.83 -0.84
C LEU A 169 0.98 -17.30 -0.70
N GLY A 170 1.85 -16.64 -1.45
CA GLY A 170 1.86 -15.17 -1.58
C GLY A 170 1.76 -14.78 -3.04
N HIS A 171 1.60 -13.49 -3.29
CA HIS A 171 1.62 -12.92 -4.64
C HIS A 171 2.54 -11.70 -4.73
N PRO A 172 3.02 -11.33 -5.93
CA PRO A 172 3.94 -10.21 -6.09
C PRO A 172 3.44 -8.87 -5.52
N GLY A 173 2.13 -8.64 -5.46
CA GLY A 173 1.53 -7.45 -4.86
C GLY A 173 1.78 -7.31 -3.35
N LYS A 174 2.27 -8.36 -2.66
CA LYS A 174 2.73 -8.23 -1.27
C LYS A 174 4.00 -7.38 -1.14
N LEU A 175 4.71 -7.08 -2.23
CA LEU A 175 5.80 -6.09 -2.27
C LEU A 175 5.24 -4.68 -2.42
N SER A 176 4.33 -4.46 -3.38
CA SER A 176 3.58 -3.22 -3.52
C SER A 176 2.28 -3.46 -4.29
N TYR A 177 1.18 -2.85 -3.85
CA TYR A 177 -0.14 -2.99 -4.47
C TYR A 177 -0.90 -1.67 -4.34
N VAL A 178 -0.48 -0.67 -5.11
CA VAL A 178 -1.01 0.69 -5.04
C VAL A 178 -1.44 1.14 -6.43
N ILE A 179 -2.62 1.74 -6.52
CA ILE A 179 -3.18 2.33 -7.73
C ILE A 179 -3.82 3.68 -7.41
N ALA A 180 -3.92 4.54 -8.40
CA ALA A 180 -4.88 5.64 -8.37
C ALA A 180 -6.12 5.28 -9.20
N GLU A 181 -7.24 5.90 -8.88
CA GLU A 181 -8.42 5.87 -9.76
C GLU A 181 -8.22 6.85 -10.92
N ASN A 182 -8.62 6.46 -12.14
CA ASN A 182 -8.61 7.35 -13.30
C ASN A 182 -9.83 8.29 -13.28
N GLU A 183 -9.87 9.21 -12.32
CA GLU A 183 -11.00 10.14 -12.11
C GLU A 183 -11.26 11.05 -13.32
N ALA A 184 -10.26 11.26 -14.18
CA ALA A 184 -10.35 12.14 -15.35
C ALA A 184 -11.14 11.52 -16.50
N GLU A 185 -11.06 10.20 -16.67
CA GLU A 185 -11.72 9.48 -17.77
C GLU A 185 -12.80 8.50 -17.30
N SER A 186 -12.91 8.25 -15.98
CA SER A 186 -13.92 7.38 -15.39
C SER A 186 -15.33 7.96 -15.62
N PRO A 187 -16.30 7.13 -16.08
CA PRO A 187 -17.71 7.55 -16.17
C PRO A 187 -18.42 7.53 -14.81
N TRP A 188 -17.78 6.99 -13.75
CA TRP A 188 -18.35 6.90 -12.40
C TRP A 188 -17.92 8.05 -11.50
N LEU A 189 -18.66 8.24 -10.41
CA LEU A 189 -18.21 9.11 -9.35
C LEU A 189 -16.92 8.54 -8.76
N PRO A 190 -15.90 9.37 -8.49
CA PRO A 190 -14.70 8.89 -7.82
C PRO A 190 -15.03 8.16 -6.51
N LEU A 191 -14.35 7.05 -6.24
CA LEU A 191 -14.60 6.17 -5.09
C LEU A 191 -14.65 6.93 -3.77
N HIS A 192 -13.77 7.93 -3.58
CA HIS A 192 -13.75 8.75 -2.38
C HIS A 192 -15.01 9.62 -2.24
N VAL A 193 -15.55 10.12 -3.36
CA VAL A 193 -16.79 10.90 -3.40
C VAL A 193 -17.99 10.02 -3.14
N GLU A 194 -18.05 8.82 -3.71
CA GLU A 194 -19.10 7.83 -3.41
C GLU A 194 -19.13 7.47 -1.92
N ARG A 195 -17.98 7.53 -1.25
CA ARG A 195 -17.82 7.31 0.19
C ARG A 195 -18.05 8.56 1.05
N GLY A 196 -18.53 9.65 0.45
CA GLY A 196 -18.99 10.85 1.15
C GLY A 196 -17.91 11.91 1.39
N LEU A 197 -16.74 11.80 0.76
CA LEU A 197 -15.74 12.87 0.75
C LEU A 197 -16.02 13.86 -0.37
N ARG A 198 -15.48 15.08 -0.25
CA ARG A 198 -15.59 16.07 -1.31
C ARG A 198 -14.56 15.80 -2.40
N ALA A 199 -14.87 16.19 -3.63
CA ALA A 199 -13.98 16.01 -4.79
C ALA A 199 -12.63 16.75 -4.69
N ASP A 200 -12.54 17.78 -3.84
CA ASP A 200 -11.28 18.50 -3.57
C ASP A 200 -10.42 17.82 -2.49
N GLN A 201 -10.93 16.75 -1.84
CA GLN A 201 -10.20 16.00 -0.83
C GLN A 201 -9.47 14.82 -1.45
N SER A 202 -8.24 14.60 -0.97
CA SER A 202 -7.51 13.39 -1.30
C SER A 202 -7.82 12.30 -0.28
N ALA A 203 -7.85 11.04 -0.73
CA ALA A 203 -8.20 9.92 0.11
C ALA A 203 -7.41 8.66 -0.25
N VAL A 204 -7.33 7.76 0.72
CA VAL A 204 -6.79 6.42 0.55
C VAL A 204 -7.84 5.41 1.01
N THR A 205 -8.14 4.44 0.16
CA THR A 205 -8.90 3.24 0.52
C THR A 205 -7.95 2.05 0.61
N VAL A 206 -7.99 1.31 1.72
CA VAL A 206 -7.15 0.12 1.93
C VAL A 206 -8.00 -1.14 1.98
N MET A 207 -7.59 -2.17 1.23
CA MET A 207 -8.25 -3.47 1.16
C MET A 207 -7.22 -4.59 1.30
N ALA A 208 -7.56 -5.61 2.11
CA ALA A 208 -6.84 -6.88 2.08
C ALA A 208 -7.26 -7.64 0.82
N ALA A 209 -6.34 -7.83 -0.12
CA ALA A 209 -6.67 -8.35 -1.45
C ALA A 209 -5.71 -9.46 -1.91
N GLU A 210 -6.28 -10.48 -2.54
CA GLU A 210 -5.53 -11.50 -3.27
C GLU A 210 -4.91 -10.90 -4.56
N ALA A 211 -4.21 -11.75 -5.31
CA ALA A 211 -3.66 -11.34 -6.60
C ALA A 211 -4.78 -10.88 -7.55
N PRO A 212 -4.54 -9.89 -8.42
CA PRO A 212 -5.53 -9.52 -9.42
C PRO A 212 -5.75 -10.70 -10.37
N HIS A 213 -7.02 -11.03 -10.62
CA HIS A 213 -7.40 -12.01 -11.65
C HIS A 213 -7.76 -11.25 -12.92
N GLN A 214 -7.01 -11.50 -13.99
CA GLN A 214 -7.29 -10.91 -15.29
C GLN A 214 -8.25 -11.81 -16.05
N PHE A 215 -9.37 -11.26 -16.49
CA PHE A 215 -10.20 -11.87 -17.52
C PHE A 215 -9.92 -11.16 -18.85
N TYR A 216 -10.06 -11.90 -19.95
CA TYR A 216 -9.74 -11.41 -21.28
C TYR A 216 -10.98 -11.51 -22.17
N ASN A 217 -11.43 -10.37 -22.73
CA ASN A 217 -12.56 -10.34 -23.65
C ASN A 217 -12.39 -9.26 -24.73
N GLN A 218 -11.57 -9.54 -25.75
CA GLN A 218 -11.40 -8.67 -26.92
C GLN A 218 -12.38 -8.96 -28.08
N LEU A 219 -13.26 -9.96 -27.91
CA LEU A 219 -14.18 -10.38 -28.98
C LEU A 219 -15.60 -9.82 -28.80
N SER A 220 -15.96 -9.42 -27.58
CA SER A 220 -17.21 -8.69 -27.34
C SER A 220 -17.08 -7.23 -27.75
N SER A 221 -18.06 -6.74 -28.49
CA SER A 221 -18.21 -5.31 -28.84
C SER A 221 -19.29 -4.61 -28.03
N THR A 222 -19.87 -5.27 -27.02
CA THR A 222 -20.92 -4.72 -26.16
C THR A 222 -20.55 -4.82 -24.68
N ALA A 223 -20.97 -3.84 -23.87
CA ALA A 223 -20.89 -3.87 -22.40
C ALA A 223 -21.42 -5.20 -21.83
N GLU A 224 -22.60 -5.64 -22.28
CA GLU A 224 -23.24 -6.87 -21.80
C GLU A 224 -22.36 -8.10 -21.99
N GLY A 225 -21.71 -8.24 -23.15
CA GLY A 225 -20.83 -9.37 -23.40
C GLY A 225 -19.55 -9.33 -22.55
N VAL A 226 -18.97 -8.13 -22.33
CA VAL A 226 -17.81 -7.97 -21.44
C VAL A 226 -18.18 -8.30 -19.99
N LEU A 227 -19.31 -7.78 -19.50
CA LEU A 227 -19.82 -8.03 -18.16
C LEU A 227 -20.24 -9.49 -17.93
N THR A 228 -20.70 -10.18 -18.97
CA THR A 228 -21.00 -11.62 -18.88
C THR A 228 -19.73 -12.43 -18.60
N THR A 229 -18.64 -12.19 -19.34
CA THR A 229 -17.35 -12.87 -19.08
C THR A 229 -16.80 -12.53 -17.70
N LEU A 230 -16.90 -11.27 -17.29
CA LEU A 230 -16.52 -10.87 -15.94
C LEU A 230 -17.33 -11.62 -14.87
N ALA A 231 -18.65 -11.68 -15.02
CA ALA A 231 -19.52 -12.36 -14.07
C ALA A 231 -19.23 -13.87 -13.99
N ASP A 232 -18.85 -14.49 -15.11
CA ASP A 232 -18.39 -15.88 -15.15
C ASP A 232 -17.07 -16.07 -14.40
N ASP A 233 -16.10 -15.17 -14.57
CA ASP A 233 -14.81 -15.20 -13.84
C ASP A 233 -15.01 -15.03 -12.32
N MET A 234 -15.87 -14.09 -11.90
CA MET A 234 -16.18 -13.85 -10.49
C MET A 234 -16.80 -15.06 -9.77
N ARG A 235 -17.43 -16.00 -10.49
CA ARG A 235 -17.98 -17.23 -9.88
C ARG A 235 -16.91 -18.19 -9.41
N ILE A 236 -15.71 -18.13 -9.98
CA ILE A 236 -14.60 -19.03 -9.66
C ILE A 236 -13.93 -18.62 -8.33
N SER A 237 -13.95 -17.33 -7.99
CA SER A 237 -13.32 -16.76 -6.80
C SER A 237 -14.05 -17.03 -5.47
N GLY A 238 -14.83 -18.11 -5.38
CA GLY A 238 -15.66 -18.45 -4.23
C GLY A 238 -14.89 -18.54 -2.91
N ASN A 239 -15.04 -17.53 -2.05
CA ASN A 239 -14.53 -17.55 -0.68
C ASN A 239 -15.57 -18.20 0.26
N VAL A 240 -15.09 -19.09 1.14
CA VAL A 240 -15.88 -19.91 2.07
C VAL A 240 -16.68 -19.11 3.11
N MET A 241 -16.43 -17.81 3.27
CA MET A 241 -16.99 -16.99 4.36
C MET A 241 -18.23 -16.14 4.01
N GLY A 242 -18.82 -16.31 2.83
CA GLY A 242 -20.18 -15.85 2.54
C GLY A 242 -20.37 -14.35 2.25
N GLN A 243 -19.32 -13.51 2.28
CA GLN A 243 -19.36 -12.11 1.84
C GLN A 243 -18.03 -11.65 1.21
N PRO A 244 -17.66 -12.16 0.03
CA PRO A 244 -16.48 -11.66 -0.67
C PRO A 244 -16.70 -10.20 -1.09
N GLN A 245 -15.75 -9.33 -0.74
CA GLN A 245 -15.66 -8.00 -1.32
C GLN A 245 -14.76 -8.08 -2.55
N TYR A 246 -15.20 -7.48 -3.65
CA TYR A 246 -14.44 -7.41 -4.89
C TYR A 246 -14.08 -5.96 -5.18
N LEU A 247 -12.88 -5.76 -5.70
CA LEU A 247 -12.52 -4.54 -6.41
C LEU A 247 -12.38 -4.91 -7.88
N LEU A 248 -13.20 -4.28 -8.71
CA LEU A 248 -13.17 -4.45 -10.15
C LEU A 248 -12.37 -3.29 -10.78
N VAL A 249 -11.42 -3.64 -11.64
CA VAL A 249 -10.75 -2.67 -12.52
C VAL A 249 -11.19 -2.98 -13.94
N LEU A 250 -11.89 -2.05 -14.57
CA LEU A 250 -12.12 -2.13 -16.02
C LEU A 250 -10.94 -1.47 -16.74
N ALA A 251 -10.26 -2.24 -17.58
CA ALA A 251 -9.15 -1.74 -18.36
C ALA A 251 -9.59 -0.64 -19.34
N GLY A 252 -8.67 0.27 -19.66
CA GLY A 252 -8.90 1.44 -20.51
C GLY A 252 -9.65 1.15 -21.82
N GLU A 253 -9.37 0.00 -22.44
CA GLU A 253 -9.99 -0.43 -23.71
C GLU A 253 -11.51 -0.65 -23.61
N HIS A 254 -12.03 -0.87 -22.39
CA HIS A 254 -13.45 -1.09 -22.14
C HIS A 254 -14.16 0.10 -21.48
N MET A 255 -13.49 1.24 -21.24
CA MET A 255 -14.10 2.38 -20.54
C MET A 255 -15.31 3.02 -21.24
N ARG A 256 -15.45 2.83 -22.57
CA ARG A 256 -16.53 3.41 -23.37
C ARG A 256 -17.50 2.37 -23.95
N THR A 257 -17.32 1.10 -23.60
CA THR A 257 -18.04 -0.05 -24.20
C THR A 257 -19.24 -0.43 -23.37
#